data_AF-A0A2N5VZW2-F1
#
_entry.id   AF-A0A2N5VZW2-F1
#
_cell.length_a   1.000
_cell.length_b   1.000
_cell.length_c   1.000
_cell.angle_alpha   90.00
_cell.angle_beta   90.00
_cell.angle_gamma   90.00
#
_symmetry.space_group_name_H-M   'P 1'
#
loop_
_entity.id
_entity.type
_entity.pdbx_description
1 polymer ?
#
loop_
_entity_poly.entity_id
_entity_poly.type
_entity_poly.pdbx_seq_one_letter_code
_entity_poly.pdbx_strand_id
1 'polypeptide(L)'
;MENPRTEIEDVVRSITEPQDAETVLANVDKYFTEDAYLLHPLVNQPEFARGRENLKAIYFMFRKGTFENKIHFHAVMFSEDSTQCTLELTEDVRSGLHPSIAGPLQSVRFLVRVDFRREADGKYRICRQQDNFISDIRISGFSLFPGSAFISDLIKTSGALFYPREHVILLHDPKADCSSRPS
;
A
#
# COMPACT_ATOMS: atom_id res chain seq x y z
N MET A 1 -1.51 -18.82 7.32
CA MET A 1 -0.15 -19.08 6.80
C MET A 1 0.57 -19.96 7.80
N GLU A 2 1.32 -20.95 7.34
CA GLU A 2 2.21 -21.73 8.21
C GLU A 2 3.51 -20.96 8.45
N ASN A 3 4.06 -20.36 7.38
CA ASN A 3 5.23 -19.50 7.39
C ASN A 3 4.97 -18.21 6.59
N PRO A 4 4.73 -17.08 7.27
CA PRO A 4 4.52 -15.79 6.62
C PRO A 4 5.65 -15.38 5.67
N ARG A 5 6.91 -15.75 5.95
CA ARG A 5 8.09 -15.34 5.16
C ARG A 5 8.09 -15.87 3.74
N THR A 6 7.44 -17.01 3.52
CA THR A 6 7.39 -17.67 2.21
C THR A 6 6.01 -17.59 1.57
N GLU A 7 4.97 -17.26 2.33
CA GLU A 7 3.57 -17.31 1.86
C GLU A 7 2.94 -15.93 1.65
N ILE A 8 3.49 -14.84 2.22
CA ILE A 8 2.79 -13.54 2.24
C ILE A 8 2.49 -12.98 0.85
N GLU A 9 3.41 -13.14 -0.10
CA GLU A 9 3.22 -12.65 -1.47
C GLU A 9 2.05 -13.35 -2.15
N ASP A 10 1.95 -14.67 -2.01
CA ASP A 10 0.84 -15.46 -2.54
C ASP A 10 -0.48 -15.10 -1.85
N VAL A 11 -0.46 -14.86 -0.54
CA VAL A 11 -1.63 -14.39 0.21
C VAL A 11 -2.13 -13.06 -0.35
N VAL A 12 -1.25 -12.07 -0.48
CA VAL A 12 -1.62 -10.75 -1.02
C VAL A 12 -2.16 -10.88 -2.44
N ARG A 13 -1.51 -11.65 -3.32
CA ARG A 13 -2.02 -11.91 -4.67
C ARG A 13 -3.40 -12.58 -4.64
N SER A 14 -3.62 -13.56 -3.78
CA SER A 14 -4.89 -14.29 -3.68
C SER A 14 -6.08 -13.42 -3.25
N ILE A 15 -5.82 -12.31 -2.56
CA ILE A 15 -6.85 -11.36 -2.09
C ILE A 15 -7.06 -10.22 -3.11
N THR A 16 -6.08 -9.95 -3.97
CA THR A 16 -6.07 -8.76 -4.84
C THR A 16 -6.27 -9.07 -6.33
N GLU A 17 -5.62 -10.12 -6.87
CA GLU A 17 -5.63 -10.40 -8.31
C GLU A 17 -6.91 -11.08 -8.82
N PRO A 18 -7.61 -11.96 -8.06
CA PRO A 18 -8.86 -12.54 -8.54
C PRO A 18 -9.96 -11.49 -8.76
N GLN A 19 -10.63 -11.56 -9.91
CA GLN A 19 -11.81 -10.73 -10.18
C GLN A 19 -13.07 -11.23 -9.46
N ASP A 20 -13.13 -12.55 -9.22
CA ASP A 20 -14.25 -13.16 -8.52
C ASP A 20 -14.28 -12.74 -7.05
N ALA A 21 -15.38 -12.10 -6.64
CA ALA A 21 -15.51 -11.59 -5.29
C ALA A 21 -15.60 -12.72 -4.27
N GLU A 22 -16.25 -13.84 -4.59
CA GLU A 22 -16.39 -14.96 -3.64
C GLU A 22 -15.03 -15.55 -3.27
N THR A 23 -14.15 -15.73 -4.25
CA THR A 23 -12.76 -16.16 -4.05
C THR A 23 -12.00 -15.20 -3.14
N VAL A 24 -12.11 -13.88 -3.36
CA VAL A 24 -11.45 -12.89 -2.50
C VAL A 24 -12.00 -12.93 -1.09
N LEU A 25 -13.32 -12.98 -0.91
CA LEU A 25 -13.94 -13.01 0.42
C LEU A 25 -13.57 -14.28 1.20
N ALA A 26 -13.49 -15.43 0.54
CA ALA A 26 -13.02 -16.67 1.15
C ALA A 26 -11.55 -16.58 1.59
N ASN A 27 -10.70 -15.90 0.81
CA ASN A 27 -9.32 -15.64 1.21
C ASN A 27 -9.22 -14.65 2.37
N VAL A 28 -10.11 -13.65 2.43
CA VAL A 28 -10.20 -12.75 3.59
C VAL A 28 -10.56 -13.56 4.85
N ASP A 29 -11.55 -14.46 4.77
CA ASP A 29 -11.92 -15.35 5.89
C ASP A 29 -10.75 -16.25 6.34
N LYS A 30 -9.96 -16.74 5.39
CA LYS A 30 -8.82 -17.62 5.65
C LYS A 30 -7.64 -16.91 6.31
N TYR A 31 -7.30 -15.71 5.84
CA TYR A 31 -6.02 -15.07 6.15
C TYR A 31 -6.11 -13.93 7.16
N PHE A 32 -7.29 -13.39 7.45
CA PHE A 32 -7.46 -12.33 8.46
C PHE A 32 -8.04 -12.87 9.78
N THR A 33 -7.66 -12.23 10.88
CA THR A 33 -8.27 -12.49 12.19
C THR A 33 -9.68 -11.91 12.25
N GLU A 34 -10.51 -12.40 13.17
CA GLU A 34 -11.90 -11.93 13.32
C GLU A 34 -11.99 -10.43 13.66
N ASP A 35 -11.01 -9.94 14.43
CA ASP A 35 -10.85 -8.56 14.86
C ASP A 35 -9.94 -7.73 13.94
N ALA A 36 -9.65 -8.23 12.73
CA ALA A 36 -8.73 -7.56 11.83
C ALA A 36 -9.13 -6.12 11.52
N TYR A 37 -8.12 -5.30 11.22
CA TYR A 37 -8.29 -3.88 10.93
C TYR A 37 -7.53 -3.46 9.67
N LEU A 38 -8.19 -2.68 8.80
CA LEU A 38 -7.60 -2.10 7.61
C LEU A 38 -7.57 -0.57 7.70
N LEU A 39 -6.39 0.00 7.48
CA LEU A 39 -6.21 1.43 7.23
C LEU A 39 -5.81 1.61 5.76
N HIS A 40 -6.72 2.15 4.94
CA HIS A 40 -6.48 2.36 3.52
C HIS A 40 -6.72 3.84 3.13
N PRO A 41 -5.90 4.47 2.27
CA PRO A 41 -5.97 5.92 2.03
C PRO A 41 -7.30 6.41 1.46
N LEU A 42 -8.03 5.54 0.76
CA LEU A 42 -9.32 5.86 0.15
C LEU A 42 -10.53 5.39 0.97
N VAL A 43 -10.31 4.47 1.92
CA VAL A 43 -11.39 3.85 2.71
C VAL A 43 -10.86 3.58 4.11
N ASN A 44 -11.30 4.38 5.08
CA ASN A 44 -11.00 4.11 6.48
C ASN A 44 -12.15 3.35 7.12
N GLN A 45 -11.83 2.23 7.77
CA GLN A 45 -12.79 1.58 8.68
C GLN A 45 -12.98 2.47 9.91
N PRO A 46 -14.22 2.87 10.25
CA PRO A 46 -14.48 3.53 11.53
C PRO A 46 -14.04 2.60 12.67
N GLU A 47 -13.47 3.14 13.75
CA GLU A 47 -12.96 2.32 14.86
C GLU A 47 -14.04 1.44 15.52
N PHE A 48 -15.31 1.87 15.48
CA PHE A 48 -16.47 1.12 15.97
C PHE A 48 -16.94 0.00 15.04
N ALA A 49 -16.38 -0.08 13.82
CA ALA A 49 -16.70 -1.06 12.79
C ALA A 49 -15.44 -1.88 12.41
N ARG A 50 -14.57 -2.16 13.39
CA ARG A 50 -13.46 -3.11 13.22
C ARG A 50 -14.00 -4.53 13.03
N GLY A 51 -13.20 -5.38 12.38
CA GLY A 51 -13.47 -6.80 12.26
C GLY A 51 -13.64 -7.28 10.82
N ARG A 52 -13.41 -8.58 10.65
CA ARG A 52 -13.28 -9.26 9.35
C ARG A 52 -14.48 -9.06 8.43
N GLU A 53 -15.70 -9.04 8.97
CA GLU A 53 -16.92 -8.81 8.17
C GLU A 53 -16.94 -7.42 7.51
N ASN A 54 -16.44 -6.40 8.20
CA ASN A 54 -16.30 -5.06 7.60
C ASN A 54 -15.14 -5.01 6.60
N LEU A 55 -14.07 -5.80 6.81
CA LEU A 55 -13.02 -5.95 5.79
C LEU A 55 -13.59 -6.58 4.51
N LYS A 56 -14.44 -7.60 4.64
CA LYS A 56 -15.11 -8.25 3.52
C LYS A 56 -15.94 -7.27 2.71
N ALA A 57 -16.69 -6.37 3.36
CA ALA A 57 -17.42 -5.32 2.65
C ALA A 57 -16.50 -4.39 1.84
N ILE A 58 -15.33 -4.01 2.38
CA ILE A 58 -14.35 -3.18 1.67
C ILE A 58 -13.75 -3.92 0.48
N TYR A 59 -13.28 -5.15 0.67
CA TYR A 59 -12.74 -5.96 -0.41
C TYR A 59 -13.78 -6.24 -1.50
N PHE A 60 -15.04 -6.46 -1.12
CA PHE A 60 -16.15 -6.57 -2.08
C PHE A 60 -16.31 -5.29 -2.91
N MET A 61 -16.30 -4.11 -2.27
CA MET A 61 -16.35 -2.83 -2.99
C MET A 61 -15.16 -2.65 -3.94
N PHE A 62 -13.94 -2.98 -3.51
CA PHE A 62 -12.77 -2.94 -4.38
C PHE A 62 -12.91 -3.89 -5.58
N ARG A 63 -13.39 -5.12 -5.37
CA ARG A 63 -13.62 -6.07 -6.48
C ARG A 63 -14.71 -5.63 -7.46
N LYS A 64 -15.65 -4.80 -7.04
CA LYS A 64 -16.67 -4.21 -7.93
C LYS A 64 -16.22 -2.93 -8.62
N GLY A 65 -15.32 -2.18 -7.99
CA GLY A 65 -14.82 -0.89 -8.49
C GLY A 65 -13.52 -0.98 -9.28
N THR A 66 -12.85 -2.13 -9.27
CA THR A 66 -11.55 -2.32 -9.92
C THR A 66 -11.48 -3.61 -10.75
N PHE A 67 -10.68 -3.55 -11.82
CA PHE A 67 -10.49 -4.63 -12.79
C PHE A 67 -9.03 -4.79 -13.19
N GLU A 68 -8.68 -5.99 -13.66
CA GLU A 68 -7.35 -6.35 -14.16
C GLU A 68 -6.22 -6.09 -13.13
N ASN A 69 -6.54 -6.27 -11.84
CA ASN A 69 -5.58 -6.03 -10.76
C ASN A 69 -4.38 -6.98 -10.88
N LYS A 70 -3.17 -6.42 -10.90
CA LYS A 70 -1.92 -7.20 -10.90
C LYS A 70 -0.92 -6.64 -9.92
N ILE A 71 -0.37 -7.49 -9.05
CA ILE A 71 0.62 -7.08 -8.05
C ILE A 71 2.05 -7.37 -8.54
N HIS A 72 2.94 -6.41 -8.32
CA HIS A 72 4.38 -6.54 -8.55
C HIS A 72 5.12 -6.17 -7.26
N PHE A 73 5.81 -7.13 -6.65
CA PHE A 73 6.60 -6.89 -5.45
C PHE A 73 7.99 -6.36 -5.80
N HIS A 74 8.42 -5.33 -5.08
CA HIS A 74 9.76 -4.75 -5.19
C HIS A 74 10.63 -5.12 -3.99
N ALA A 75 10.02 -5.18 -2.81
CA ALA A 75 10.67 -5.60 -1.58
C ALA A 75 9.67 -6.21 -0.59
N VAL A 76 10.12 -7.23 0.13
CA VAL A 76 9.38 -7.87 1.23
C VAL A 76 10.33 -7.92 2.44
N MET A 77 9.97 -7.20 3.51
CA MET A 77 10.82 -7.00 4.68
C MET A 77 10.08 -7.43 5.93
N PHE A 78 10.71 -8.28 6.75
CA PHE A 78 10.13 -8.76 8.00
C PHE A 78 10.85 -8.16 9.21
N SER A 79 10.12 -7.96 10.30
CA SER A 79 10.71 -7.76 11.62
C SER A 79 11.52 -8.99 12.05
N GLU A 80 12.42 -8.83 13.02
CA GLU A 80 13.26 -9.92 13.53
C GLU A 80 12.42 -11.10 14.06
N ASP A 81 11.35 -10.79 14.80
CA ASP A 81 10.40 -11.75 15.35
C ASP A 81 9.37 -12.27 14.32
N SER A 82 9.41 -11.76 13.08
CA SER A 82 8.51 -12.10 11.97
C SER A 82 7.02 -11.83 12.26
N THR A 83 6.71 -10.98 13.24
CA THR A 83 5.32 -10.58 13.56
C THR A 83 4.85 -9.41 12.70
N GLN A 84 5.76 -8.72 12.01
CA GLN A 84 5.45 -7.61 11.13
C GLN A 84 6.13 -7.80 9.78
N CYS A 85 5.44 -7.38 8.72
CA CYS A 85 5.99 -7.35 7.37
C CYS A 85 5.65 -6.03 6.69
N THR A 86 6.63 -5.47 6.00
CA THR A 86 6.47 -4.33 5.11
C THR A 86 6.71 -4.80 3.68
N LEU A 87 5.74 -4.52 2.82
CA LEU A 87 5.71 -4.85 1.41
C LEU A 87 5.82 -3.55 0.62
N GLU A 88 6.83 -3.44 -0.23
CA GLU A 88 6.87 -2.46 -1.29
C GLU A 88 6.34 -3.10 -2.57
N LEU A 89 5.26 -2.57 -3.12
CA LEU A 89 4.61 -3.15 -4.30
C LEU A 89 4.04 -2.09 -5.25
N THR A 90 3.78 -2.52 -6.48
CA THR A 90 2.96 -1.79 -7.45
C THR A 90 1.75 -2.63 -7.80
N GLU A 91 0.59 -1.99 -7.81
CA GLU A 91 -0.65 -2.57 -8.31
C GLU A 91 -1.00 -1.92 -9.64
N ASP A 92 -1.05 -2.71 -10.71
CA ASP A 92 -1.70 -2.29 -11.94
C ASP A 92 -3.20 -2.51 -11.78
N VAL A 93 -4.01 -1.49 -12.08
CA VAL A 93 -5.44 -1.52 -11.85
C VAL A 93 -6.20 -0.63 -12.84
N ARG A 94 -7.39 -1.05 -13.24
CA ARG A 94 -8.39 -0.20 -13.91
C ARG A 94 -9.53 0.09 -12.97
N SER A 95 -9.89 1.36 -12.81
CA SER A 95 -11.05 1.77 -12.02
C SER A 95 -12.29 1.96 -12.89
N GLY A 96 -13.45 1.46 -12.46
CA GLY A 96 -14.71 1.64 -13.19
C GLY A 96 -15.88 0.90 -12.57
N LEU A 97 -17.08 1.07 -13.14
CA LEU A 97 -18.29 0.36 -12.70
C LEU A 97 -18.55 -0.93 -13.47
N HIS A 98 -17.92 -1.10 -14.64
CA HIS A 98 -18.02 -2.29 -15.48
C HIS A 98 -16.75 -2.43 -16.35
N PRO A 99 -16.25 -3.65 -16.61
CA PRO A 99 -14.99 -3.85 -17.33
C PRO A 99 -14.90 -3.10 -18.67
N SER A 100 -15.99 -3.10 -19.44
CA SER A 100 -16.05 -2.48 -20.78
C SER A 100 -15.99 -0.95 -20.80
N ILE A 101 -16.18 -0.29 -19.65
CA ILE A 101 -16.11 1.18 -19.50
C ILE A 101 -15.12 1.59 -18.40
N ALA A 102 -14.27 0.67 -17.98
CA ALA A 102 -13.23 0.99 -17.01
C ALA A 102 -12.24 2.00 -17.61
N GLY A 103 -11.66 2.82 -16.75
CA GLY A 103 -10.65 3.81 -17.12
C GLY A 103 -9.38 3.17 -17.68
N PRO A 104 -8.39 4.00 -18.04
CA PRO A 104 -7.08 3.49 -18.45
C PRO A 104 -6.42 2.69 -17.31
N LEU A 105 -5.50 1.80 -17.69
CA LEU A 105 -4.66 1.10 -16.72
C LEU A 105 -3.81 2.11 -15.95
N GLN A 106 -3.82 2.01 -14.62
CA GLN A 106 -3.03 2.82 -13.71
C GLN A 106 -2.10 1.92 -12.91
N SER A 107 -0.85 2.34 -12.74
CA SER A 107 0.11 1.65 -11.87
C SER A 107 0.29 2.46 -10.59
N VAL A 108 -0.15 1.91 -9.47
CA VAL A 108 -0.17 2.59 -8.17
C VAL A 108 0.86 1.96 -7.26
N ARG A 109 1.76 2.77 -6.69
CA ARG A 109 2.81 2.31 -5.77
C ARG A 109 2.33 2.37 -4.32
N PHE A 110 2.48 1.26 -3.62
CA PHE A 110 2.11 1.12 -2.22
C PHE A 110 3.29 0.69 -1.36
N LEU A 111 3.31 1.24 -0.15
CA LEU A 111 4.00 0.69 1.00
C LEU A 111 2.95 0.12 1.95
N VAL A 112 2.84 -1.20 1.96
CA VAL A 112 1.85 -1.93 2.76
C VAL A 112 2.55 -2.51 3.98
N ARG A 113 2.04 -2.20 5.17
CA ARG A 113 2.46 -2.84 6.41
C ARG A 113 1.38 -3.82 6.86
N VAL A 114 1.78 -5.04 7.18
CA VAL A 114 0.93 -6.05 7.78
C VAL A 114 1.50 -6.50 9.11
N ASP A 115 0.63 -6.64 10.11
CA ASP A 115 0.96 -7.25 11.38
C ASP A 115 0.28 -8.64 11.45
N PHE A 116 1.03 -9.64 11.91
CA PHE A 116 0.59 -11.02 12.02
C PHE A 116 0.32 -11.40 13.47
N ARG A 117 -0.69 -12.24 13.66
CA ARG A 117 -0.96 -12.95 14.92
C ARG A 117 -1.03 -14.45 14.67
N ARG A 118 -0.40 -15.22 15.55
CA ARG A 118 -0.54 -16.69 15.56
C ARG A 118 -1.81 -17.04 16.34
N GLU A 119 -2.72 -17.75 15.70
CA GLU A 119 -4.00 -18.14 16.27
C GLU A 119 -3.92 -19.52 16.95
N ALA A 120 -5.01 -19.93 17.61
CA ALA A 120 -5.09 -21.18 18.37
C ALA A 120 -4.82 -22.44 17.53
N ASP A 121 -5.07 -22.38 16.22
CA ASP A 121 -4.77 -23.46 15.27
C ASP A 121 -3.29 -23.50 14.82
N GLY A 122 -2.45 -22.65 15.42
CA GLY A 122 -1.02 -22.58 15.13
C GLY A 122 -0.67 -21.78 13.87
N LYS A 123 -1.67 -21.29 13.11
CA LYS A 123 -1.46 -20.55 11.86
C LYS A 123 -1.37 -19.06 12.11
N TYR A 124 -0.55 -18.39 11.30
CA TYR A 124 -0.49 -16.95 11.24
C TYR A 124 -1.62 -16.37 10.40
N ARG A 125 -2.24 -15.30 10.91
CA ARG A 125 -3.26 -14.48 10.24
C ARG A 125 -2.90 -13.01 10.35
N ILE A 126 -3.35 -12.21 9.40
CA ILE A 126 -3.20 -10.75 9.38
C ILE A 126 -4.21 -10.17 10.36
N CYS A 127 -3.73 -9.46 11.39
CA CYS A 127 -4.58 -8.75 12.33
C CYS A 127 -4.67 -7.25 12.02
N ARG A 128 -3.68 -6.71 11.30
CA ARG A 128 -3.67 -5.32 10.86
C ARG A 128 -3.04 -5.20 9.49
N GLN A 129 -3.67 -4.41 8.63
CA GLN A 129 -3.11 -3.97 7.36
C GLN A 129 -3.16 -2.44 7.29
N GLN A 130 -2.06 -1.83 6.89
CA GLN A 130 -1.96 -0.40 6.65
C GLN A 130 -1.35 -0.17 5.27
N ASP A 131 -2.16 0.38 4.38
CA ASP A 131 -1.76 0.70 3.02
C ASP A 131 -1.42 2.19 2.96
N ASN A 132 -0.25 2.51 2.43
CA ASN A 132 0.18 3.89 2.22
C ASN A 132 0.59 4.06 0.78
N PHE A 133 0.18 5.16 0.14
CA PHE A 133 0.82 5.57 -1.10
C PHE A 133 2.27 5.95 -0.82
N ILE A 134 3.19 5.53 -1.67
CA ILE A 134 4.58 6.02 -1.64
C ILE A 134 4.57 7.46 -2.19
N SER A 135 4.19 8.40 -1.31
CA SER A 135 4.41 9.85 -1.34
C SER A 135 4.17 10.62 -2.67
N ASP A 136 3.23 11.58 -2.60
CA ASP A 136 2.68 12.46 -3.64
C ASP A 136 1.64 11.78 -4.56
N ILE A 137 0.44 12.37 -4.58
CA ILE A 137 -0.68 12.05 -5.48
C ILE A 137 -0.21 12.05 -6.97
N ARG A 138 0.85 12.82 -7.28
CA ARG A 138 1.53 12.81 -8.59
C ARG A 138 2.36 11.55 -8.87
N ILE A 139 3.02 10.97 -7.86
CA ILE A 139 3.86 9.76 -8.01
C ILE A 139 3.00 8.49 -7.90
N SER A 140 1.88 8.55 -7.18
CA SER A 140 0.92 7.44 -7.08
C SER A 140 0.01 7.25 -8.31
N GLY A 141 0.15 8.09 -9.34
CA GLY A 141 -0.61 7.98 -10.60
C GLY A 141 -2.12 8.31 -10.46
N PHE A 142 -2.56 8.79 -9.30
CA PHE A 142 -3.97 8.98 -8.98
C PHE A 142 -4.41 10.42 -9.30
N SER A 143 -4.93 10.66 -10.50
CA SER A 143 -5.60 11.94 -10.82
C SER A 143 -7.03 11.92 -10.25
N LEU A 144 -7.19 12.33 -8.99
CA LEU A 144 -8.48 12.40 -8.29
C LEU A 144 -9.53 13.24 -9.04
N PHE A 145 -9.09 14.24 -9.82
CA PHE A 145 -9.87 15.03 -10.78
C PHE A 145 -8.90 15.80 -11.72
N PRO A 146 -9.36 16.27 -12.90
CA PRO A 146 -8.53 17.09 -13.81
C PRO A 146 -8.02 18.35 -13.08
N GLY A 147 -6.70 18.53 -12.98
CA GLY A 147 -6.08 19.68 -12.33
C GLY A 147 -5.59 19.47 -10.88
N SER A 148 -5.81 18.29 -10.29
CA SER A 148 -5.28 17.93 -8.96
C SER A 148 -3.75 18.04 -8.87
N ALA A 149 -3.04 17.76 -9.98
CA ALA A 149 -1.62 18.01 -10.11
C ALA A 149 -1.30 19.48 -9.79
N PHE A 150 -1.94 20.46 -10.45
CA PHE A 150 -1.64 21.89 -10.29
C PHE A 150 -1.71 22.38 -8.85
N ILE A 151 -2.63 21.83 -8.04
CA ILE A 151 -2.78 22.23 -6.62
C ILE A 151 -1.59 21.74 -5.77
N SER A 152 -1.10 20.52 -6.00
CA SER A 152 0.09 19.99 -5.29
C SER A 152 1.34 20.82 -5.61
N ASP A 153 1.52 21.21 -6.88
CA ASP A 153 2.63 22.11 -7.26
C ASP A 153 2.46 23.50 -6.66
N LEU A 154 1.24 24.05 -6.62
CA LEU A 154 0.99 25.37 -6.06
C LEU A 154 1.32 25.42 -4.56
N ILE A 155 0.96 24.37 -3.82
CA ILE A 155 1.26 24.25 -2.38
C ILE A 155 2.78 24.12 -2.15
N LYS A 156 3.46 23.25 -2.90
CA LYS A 156 4.91 23.09 -2.82
C LYS A 156 5.67 24.37 -3.21
N THR A 157 5.22 25.04 -4.27
CA THR A 157 5.82 26.30 -4.73
C THR A 157 5.55 27.44 -3.74
N SER A 158 4.40 27.45 -3.08
CA SER A 158 4.10 28.44 -2.04
C SER A 158 4.98 28.26 -0.80
N GLY A 159 5.27 27.03 -0.37
CA GLY A 159 6.22 26.76 0.72
C GLY A 159 7.65 27.24 0.41
N ALA A 160 8.07 27.15 -0.86
CA ALA A 160 9.36 27.69 -1.31
C ALA A 160 9.40 29.24 -1.32
N LEU A 161 8.24 29.90 -1.37
CA LEU A 161 8.12 31.36 -1.32
C LEU A 161 8.18 31.92 0.12
N PHE A 162 7.86 31.11 1.13
CA PHE A 162 7.75 31.53 2.54
C PHE A 162 8.89 31.02 3.45
N TYR A 163 9.86 30.26 2.94
CA TYR A 163 11.08 29.93 3.68
C TYR A 163 12.15 31.01 3.44
N PRO A 164 12.49 31.86 4.42
CA PRO A 164 13.57 32.80 4.27
C PRO A 164 14.90 32.05 4.14
N ARG A 165 15.60 32.28 3.01
CA ARG A 165 16.98 31.87 2.78
C ARG A 165 17.95 32.77 3.55
N GLU A 166 17.92 32.76 4.87
CA GLU A 166 18.96 33.42 5.67
C GLU A 166 19.38 32.53 6.83
N HIS A 167 20.39 31.69 6.56
CA HIS A 167 21.58 31.46 7.39
C HIS A 167 22.39 30.31 6.78
N VAL A 168 23.01 30.58 5.62
CA VAL A 168 24.19 29.83 5.17
C VAL A 168 25.40 30.66 5.64
N ILE A 169 25.89 30.37 6.85
CA ILE A 169 27.25 30.78 7.21
C ILE A 169 28.18 29.75 6.58
N LEU A 170 28.98 30.26 5.65
CA LEU A 170 30.12 29.64 4.98
C LEU A 170 31.00 28.84 5.95
N LEU A 171 31.16 27.55 5.68
CA LEU A 171 32.47 26.89 5.66
C LEU A 171 32.43 25.78 4.61
N HIS A 172 32.80 26.15 3.39
CA HIS A 172 33.15 25.21 2.33
C HIS A 172 34.64 24.88 2.53
N ASP A 173 34.95 23.63 2.87
CA ASP A 173 36.31 23.09 2.71
C ASP A 173 36.22 21.93 1.70
N PRO A 174 36.68 22.11 0.45
CA PRO A 174 36.58 21.10 -0.59
C PRO A 174 37.81 20.20 -0.55
N LYS A 175 37.72 19.03 0.09
CA LYS A 175 38.53 17.84 -0.23
C LYS A 175 38.10 16.64 0.61
N ALA A 176 37.31 15.75 0.01
CA ALA A 176 37.35 14.33 0.32
C ALA A 176 36.62 13.56 -0.80
N ASP A 177 37.40 13.26 -1.83
CA ASP A 177 37.18 12.16 -2.76
C ASP A 177 37.11 10.85 -1.97
N CYS A 178 36.08 10.04 -2.19
CA CYS A 178 36.03 8.65 -1.75
C CYS A 178 35.50 7.78 -2.88
N SER A 179 36.22 7.81 -4.00
CA SER A 179 36.43 6.61 -4.80
C SER A 179 37.50 5.73 -4.13
N SER A 180 37.08 4.72 -3.36
CA SER A 180 37.92 3.53 -3.14
C SER A 180 37.07 2.34 -2.70
N ARG A 181 36.91 1.37 -3.62
CA ARG A 181 36.87 -0.05 -3.24
C ARG A 181 38.26 -0.43 -2.70
N PRO A 182 38.35 -1.51 -1.92
CA PRO A 182 38.99 -2.67 -2.54
C PRO A 182 38.24 -3.99 -2.33
N SER A 183 38.60 -4.87 -3.25
CA SER A 183 38.46 -6.34 -3.34
C SER A 183 38.63 -7.11 -2.04
#